data_AF-A0A8T3R6D1-F1
#
_entry.id   AF-A0A8T3R6D1-F1
#
_cell.length_a   1.000
_cell.length_b   1.000
_cell.length_c   1.000
_cell.angle_alpha   90.00
_cell.angle_beta   90.00
_cell.angle_gamma   90.00
#
_symmetry.space_group_name_H-M   'P 1'
#
loop_
_entity.id
_entity.type
_entity.pdbx_description
1 polymer ?
#
loop_
_entity_poly.entity_id
_entity_poly.type
_entity_poly.pdbx_seq_one_letter_code
_entity_poly.pdbx_strand_id
1 'polypeptide(L)'
;MAAQWLGAGRRLRSIRPVTQKGARSLDTTAAQPAAEPASGTRIERDPLGELEVPSDAYYGVQTARAIANFPISGRRPDPSLVRAAVQVKKAAARANRATGRLPDQLAEAIIGAADEILGVTEASGSGTGEAAELQARLLDAFRVDPFQAGAGVSHNMNTNEVLANRAIELLGELGVGSGQRGDY
;
A
#
# COMPACT_ATOMS: atom_id res chain seq x y z
N MET A 1 23.95 -4.28 -48.04
CA MET A 1 25.07 -5.01 -47.41
C MET A 1 24.49 -5.78 -46.23
N ALA A 2 23.90 -6.98 -46.31
CA ALA A 2 24.27 -8.24 -46.97
C ALA A 2 25.67 -8.76 -46.61
N ALA A 3 25.70 -9.99 -46.07
CA ALA A 3 26.86 -10.85 -45.73
C ALA A 3 27.63 -10.47 -44.45
N GLN A 4 28.10 -11.37 -43.57
CA GLN A 4 28.27 -12.82 -43.56
C GLN A 4 28.73 -13.19 -42.13
N TRP A 5 28.15 -14.19 -41.48
CA TRP A 5 28.86 -14.98 -40.46
C TRP A 5 28.29 -16.39 -40.46
N LEU A 6 29.02 -17.31 -41.09
CA LEU A 6 28.77 -18.74 -41.12
C LEU A 6 29.77 -19.43 -40.19
N GLY A 7 29.28 -20.41 -39.43
CA GLY A 7 30.05 -21.63 -39.17
C GLY A 7 30.42 -21.94 -37.73
N ALA A 8 29.57 -22.70 -37.05
CA ALA A 8 30.01 -23.85 -36.24
C ALA A 8 28.80 -24.78 -36.01
N GLY A 9 28.65 -25.78 -36.87
CA GLY A 9 27.62 -26.80 -36.77
C GLY A 9 27.84 -27.68 -35.53
N ARG A 10 26.97 -27.53 -34.52
CA ARG A 10 26.79 -28.53 -33.48
C ARG A 10 25.66 -29.47 -33.89
N ARG A 11 26.00 -30.74 -34.11
CA ARG A 11 25.04 -31.82 -34.35
C ARG A 11 24.05 -31.88 -33.20
N LEU A 12 22.76 -31.70 -33.51
CA LEU A 12 21.67 -31.90 -32.55
C LEU A 12 21.65 -33.38 -32.14
N ARG A 13 21.96 -33.66 -30.87
CA ARG A 13 21.80 -35.00 -30.31
C ARG A 13 20.31 -35.24 -30.08
N SER A 14 19.81 -36.35 -30.63
CA SER A 14 18.47 -36.89 -30.39
C SER A 14 18.12 -36.88 -28.90
N ILE A 15 17.14 -36.07 -28.50
CA ILE A 15 16.59 -36.05 -27.16
C ILE A 15 15.76 -37.33 -26.98
N ARG A 16 16.14 -38.19 -26.03
CA ARG A 16 15.34 -39.35 -25.65
C ARG A 16 14.09 -38.89 -24.89
N PRO A 17 12.92 -39.50 -25.10
CA PRO A 17 11.72 -39.15 -24.36
C PRO A 17 11.92 -39.49 -22.87
N VAL A 18 11.64 -38.52 -22.00
CA VAL A 18 11.59 -38.74 -20.55
C VAL A 18 10.30 -39.51 -20.25
N THR A 19 10.45 -40.70 -19.69
CA THR A 19 9.33 -41.53 -19.22
C THR A 19 8.59 -40.79 -18.10
N GLN A 20 7.32 -40.47 -18.32
CA GLN A 20 6.45 -39.85 -17.32
C GLN A 20 6.25 -40.84 -16.15
N LYS A 21 6.90 -40.56 -15.02
CA LYS A 21 6.75 -41.35 -13.79
C LYS A 21 5.67 -40.70 -12.93
N GLY A 22 4.48 -41.31 -12.93
CA GLY A 22 3.44 -41.21 -11.90
C GLY A 22 2.90 -39.81 -11.61
N ALA A 23 1.70 -39.53 -12.12
CA ALA A 23 0.87 -38.42 -11.64
C ALA A 23 0.61 -38.61 -10.13
N ARG A 24 1.27 -37.81 -9.29
CA ARG A 24 0.83 -37.61 -7.91
C ARG A 24 -0.42 -36.75 -7.98
N SER A 25 -1.52 -37.25 -7.43
CA SER A 25 -2.73 -36.48 -7.21
C SER A 25 -2.36 -35.19 -6.50
N LEU A 26 -2.57 -34.06 -7.17
CA LEU A 26 -2.59 -32.76 -6.51
C LEU A 26 -3.84 -32.78 -5.64
N ASP A 27 -3.65 -33.14 -4.38
CA ASP A 27 -4.64 -32.96 -3.35
C ASP A 27 -4.89 -31.45 -3.27
N THR A 28 -5.97 -30.99 -3.87
CA THR A 28 -6.49 -29.63 -3.71
C THR A 28 -6.85 -29.47 -2.25
N THR A 29 -5.87 -29.09 -1.43
CA THR A 29 -6.12 -28.57 -0.10
C THR A 29 -6.99 -27.34 -0.29
N ALA A 30 -8.27 -27.48 0.03
CA ALA A 30 -9.21 -26.38 0.13
C ALA A 30 -8.55 -25.26 0.96
N ALA A 31 -8.63 -24.03 0.46
CA ALA A 31 -8.21 -22.86 1.22
C ALA A 31 -8.87 -22.96 2.61
N GLN A 32 -8.05 -23.05 3.65
CA GLN A 32 -8.54 -22.99 5.02
C GLN A 32 -9.32 -21.68 5.18
N PRO A 33 -10.48 -21.69 5.87
CA PRO A 33 -11.19 -20.46 6.16
C PRO A 33 -10.24 -19.51 6.89
N ALA A 34 -10.26 -18.23 6.50
CA ALA A 34 -9.49 -17.19 7.16
C ALA A 34 -9.73 -17.28 8.67
N ALA A 35 -8.64 -17.30 9.45
CA ALA A 35 -8.72 -17.30 10.89
C ALA A 35 -9.61 -16.14 11.36
N GLU A 36 -10.44 -16.37 12.38
CA GLU A 36 -11.18 -15.26 12.99
C GLU A 36 -10.18 -14.21 13.47
N PRO A 37 -10.41 -12.91 13.16
CA PRO A 37 -9.46 -11.87 13.48
C PRO A 37 -9.18 -11.87 14.99
N ALA A 38 -7.90 -11.82 15.36
CA ALA A 38 -7.53 -11.62 16.75
C ALA A 38 -8.17 -10.32 17.29
N SER A 39 -8.56 -10.31 18.57
CA SER A 39 -9.07 -9.11 19.22
C SER A 39 -8.12 -7.92 18.99
N GLY A 40 -8.57 -6.91 18.24
CA GLY A 40 -7.75 -5.74 17.88
C GLY A 40 -7.18 -5.72 16.46
N THR A 41 -7.55 -6.65 15.57
CA THR A 41 -7.21 -6.59 14.13
C THR A 41 -8.44 -6.44 13.25
N ARG A 42 -8.24 -6.00 12.00
CA ARG A 42 -9.21 -6.00 10.91
C ARG A 42 -8.63 -6.79 9.73
N ILE A 43 -9.49 -7.42 8.95
CA ILE A 43 -9.08 -8.13 7.73
C ILE A 43 -9.08 -7.15 6.56
N GLU A 44 -7.95 -7.03 5.88
CA GLU A 44 -7.86 -6.33 4.60
C GLU A 44 -7.42 -7.27 3.48
N ARG A 45 -7.83 -6.96 2.26
CA ARG A 45 -7.62 -7.81 1.07
C ARG A 45 -6.92 -7.04 -0.04
N ASP A 46 -5.91 -7.68 -0.62
CA ASP A 46 -5.27 -7.27 -1.86
C ASP A 46 -5.28 -8.44 -2.87
N PRO A 47 -4.73 -8.29 -4.10
CA PRO A 47 -4.66 -9.39 -5.06
C PRO A 47 -3.86 -10.62 -4.58
N LEU A 48 -3.05 -10.50 -3.53
CA LEU A 48 -2.29 -11.63 -2.95
C LEU A 48 -3.09 -12.37 -1.88
N GLY A 49 -4.25 -11.85 -1.49
CA GLY A 49 -5.17 -12.47 -0.54
C GLY A 49 -5.48 -11.55 0.65
N GLU A 50 -5.96 -12.16 1.72
CA GLU A 50 -6.29 -11.46 2.96
C GLU A 50 -5.09 -11.42 3.92
N LEU A 51 -5.08 -10.42 4.79
CA LEU A 51 -4.16 -10.32 5.91
C LEU A 51 -4.81 -9.55 7.06
N GLU A 52 -4.48 -9.92 8.29
CA GLU A 52 -4.82 -9.13 9.46
C GLU A 52 -3.95 -7.88 9.56
N VAL A 53 -4.60 -6.73 9.79
CA VAL A 53 -3.99 -5.43 10.02
C VAL A 53 -4.50 -4.92 11.38
N PRO A 54 -3.66 -4.33 12.25
CA PRO A 54 -4.13 -3.75 13.51
C PRO A 54 -5.28 -2.77 13.27
N SER A 55 -6.36 -2.87 14.04
CA SER A 55 -7.58 -2.07 13.81
C SER A 55 -7.31 -0.56 13.96
N ASP A 56 -6.36 -0.21 14.82
CA ASP A 56 -5.90 1.16 15.11
C ASP A 56 -4.85 1.69 14.12
N ALA A 57 -4.35 0.87 13.19
CA ALA A 57 -3.42 1.32 12.17
C ALA A 57 -4.11 2.10 11.05
N TYR A 58 -3.46 3.15 10.54
CA TYR A 58 -3.90 3.87 9.34
C TYR A 58 -3.38 3.25 8.03
N TYR A 59 -2.33 2.45 8.07
CA TYR A 59 -1.86 1.70 6.90
C TYR A 59 -2.73 0.47 6.64
N GLY A 60 -2.62 -0.11 5.44
CA GLY A 60 -3.42 -1.26 5.00
C GLY A 60 -2.59 -2.51 4.72
N VAL A 61 -3.22 -3.47 4.03
CA VAL A 61 -2.66 -4.80 3.76
C VAL A 61 -1.34 -4.77 3.00
N GLN A 62 -1.15 -3.90 2.00
CA GLN A 62 0.09 -3.90 1.22
C GLN A 62 1.26 -3.38 2.04
N THR A 63 1.00 -2.41 2.92
CA THR A 63 1.99 -1.96 3.91
C THR A 63 2.29 -3.06 4.93
N ALA A 64 1.28 -3.74 5.46
CA ALA A 64 1.48 -4.83 6.39
C ALA A 64 2.34 -5.95 5.78
N ARG A 65 2.12 -6.30 4.51
CA ARG A 65 2.99 -7.22 3.76
C ARG A 65 4.40 -6.67 3.60
N ALA A 66 4.56 -5.39 3.27
CA ALA A 66 5.89 -4.78 3.13
C ALA A 66 6.69 -4.79 4.44
N ILE A 67 6.03 -4.51 5.58
CA ILE A 67 6.65 -4.61 6.91
C ILE A 67 7.15 -6.03 7.17
N ALA A 68 6.33 -7.04 6.88
CA ALA A 68 6.70 -8.44 7.06
C ALA A 68 7.81 -8.91 6.11
N ASN A 69 7.83 -8.38 4.87
CA ASN A 69 8.78 -8.78 3.84
C ASN A 69 10.16 -8.11 3.96
N PHE A 70 10.24 -6.91 4.56
CA PHE A 70 11.47 -6.12 4.62
C PHE A 70 11.93 -5.77 6.06
N PRO A 71 12.11 -6.74 6.98
CA PRO A 71 12.63 -6.48 8.32
C PRO A 71 14.17 -6.32 8.32
N ILE A 72 14.69 -5.35 7.58
CA ILE A 72 16.13 -5.25 7.28
C ILE A 72 16.88 -4.40 8.29
N SER A 73 16.47 -3.15 8.50
CA SER A 73 17.18 -2.21 9.40
C SER A 73 16.38 -1.84 10.65
N GLY A 74 15.06 -2.05 10.62
CA GLY A 74 14.16 -1.62 11.69
C GLY A 74 14.00 -0.10 11.77
N ARG A 75 14.48 0.65 10.76
CA ARG A 75 14.38 2.10 10.70
C ARG A 75 13.03 2.52 10.11
N ARG A 76 12.55 3.67 10.56
CA ARG A 76 11.42 4.37 9.93
C ARG A 76 11.87 5.04 8.61
N PRO A 77 10.94 5.28 7.67
CA PRO A 77 11.21 6.12 6.51
C PRO A 77 11.55 7.55 6.97
N ASP A 78 12.35 8.25 6.18
CA ASP A 78 12.70 9.63 6.46
C ASP A 78 11.44 10.53 6.42
N PRO A 79 11.20 11.39 7.44
CA PRO A 79 10.02 12.24 7.46
C PRO A 79 9.88 13.18 6.24
N SER A 80 10.99 13.63 5.66
CA SER A 80 10.96 14.46 4.45
C SER A 80 10.51 13.66 3.23
N LEU A 81 10.89 12.37 3.14
CA LEU A 81 10.39 11.48 2.10
C LEU A 81 8.88 11.28 2.22
N VAL A 82 8.39 11.04 3.43
CA VAL A 82 6.95 10.89 3.72
C VAL A 82 6.19 12.17 3.31
N ARG A 83 6.65 13.33 3.77
CA ARG A 83 6.04 14.63 3.43
C ARG A 83 6.02 14.89 1.92
N ALA A 84 7.12 14.58 1.22
CA ALA A 84 7.19 14.72 -0.24
C ALA A 84 6.18 13.79 -0.94
N ALA A 85 6.07 12.53 -0.52
CA ALA A 85 5.11 11.59 -1.09
C ALA A 85 3.66 12.06 -0.88
N VAL A 86 3.33 12.55 0.33
CA VAL A 86 2.01 13.13 0.63
C VAL A 86 1.71 14.35 -0.25
N GLN A 87 2.67 15.25 -0.43
CA GLN A 87 2.51 16.41 -1.32
C GLN A 87 2.23 16.01 -2.77
N VAL A 88 2.91 14.98 -3.28
CA VAL A 88 2.65 14.44 -4.63
C VAL A 88 1.22 13.93 -4.74
N LYS A 89 0.72 13.19 -3.74
CA LYS A 89 -0.66 12.68 -3.74
C LYS A 89 -1.69 13.80 -3.62
N LYS A 90 -1.44 14.81 -2.79
CA LYS A 90 -2.28 16.01 -2.69
C LYS A 90 -2.37 16.74 -4.03
N ALA A 91 -1.25 16.93 -4.71
CA ALA A 91 -1.21 17.56 -6.03
C ALA A 91 -1.98 16.73 -7.08
N ALA A 92 -1.82 15.40 -7.05
CA ALA A 92 -2.55 14.49 -7.93
C ALA A 92 -4.07 14.54 -7.69
N ALA A 93 -4.52 14.55 -6.44
CA ALA A 93 -5.93 14.68 -6.09
C ALA A 93 -6.52 16.00 -6.62
N ARG A 94 -5.81 17.13 -6.43
CA ARG A 94 -6.20 18.44 -6.97
C ARG A 94 -6.30 18.44 -8.49
N ALA A 95 -5.31 17.87 -9.18
CA ALA A 95 -5.31 17.79 -10.64
C ALA A 95 -6.44 16.89 -11.18
N ASN A 96 -6.68 15.74 -10.54
CA ASN A 96 -7.76 14.84 -10.94
C ASN A 96 -9.13 15.47 -10.71
N ARG A 97 -9.32 16.20 -9.59
CA ARG A 97 -10.52 17.00 -9.34
C ARG A 97 -10.74 18.05 -10.42
N ALA A 98 -9.71 18.87 -10.69
CA ALA A 98 -9.79 19.95 -11.68
C ALA A 98 -10.12 19.47 -13.09
N THR A 99 -9.82 18.20 -13.40
CA THR A 99 -10.13 17.59 -14.70
C THR A 99 -11.34 16.65 -14.68
N GLY A 100 -12.11 16.63 -13.59
CA GLY A 100 -13.33 15.81 -13.45
C GLY A 100 -13.10 14.30 -13.34
N ARG A 101 -11.85 13.86 -13.10
CA ARG A 101 -11.48 12.44 -12.96
C ARG A 101 -11.67 11.90 -11.54
N LEU A 102 -11.84 12.79 -10.58
CA LEU A 102 -12.07 12.45 -9.18
C LEU A 102 -13.26 13.28 -8.68
N PRO A 103 -14.33 12.65 -8.14
CA PRO A 103 -15.46 13.38 -7.56
C PRO A 103 -15.01 14.37 -6.50
N ASP A 104 -15.66 15.54 -6.46
CA ASP A 104 -15.27 16.65 -5.57
C ASP A 104 -15.17 16.21 -4.11
N GLN A 105 -16.16 15.47 -3.60
CA GLN A 105 -16.17 15.02 -2.21
C GLN A 105 -14.99 14.11 -1.87
N LEU A 106 -14.66 13.16 -2.74
CA LEU A 106 -13.50 12.28 -2.55
C LEU A 106 -12.19 13.06 -2.65
N ALA A 107 -12.10 14.00 -3.58
CA ALA A 107 -10.93 14.84 -3.73
C ALA A 107 -10.67 15.69 -2.47
N GLU A 108 -11.71 16.33 -1.93
CA GLU A 108 -11.61 17.14 -0.72
C GLU A 108 -11.22 16.30 0.50
N ALA A 109 -11.78 15.10 0.66
CA ALA A 109 -11.40 14.20 1.76
C ALA A 109 -9.92 13.79 1.68
N ILE A 110 -9.42 13.44 0.49
CA ILE A 110 -7.99 13.10 0.28
C ILE A 110 -7.09 14.31 0.51
N ILE A 111 -7.51 15.51 0.06
CA ILE A 111 -6.76 16.76 0.28
C ILE A 111 -6.71 17.10 1.77
N GLY A 112 -7.84 16.97 2.48
CA GLY A 112 -7.93 17.17 3.93
C GLY A 112 -7.04 16.21 4.72
N ALA A 113 -7.09 14.91 4.40
CA ALA A 113 -6.20 13.91 4.99
C ALA A 113 -4.72 14.24 4.75
N ALA A 114 -4.37 14.68 3.54
CA ALA A 114 -3.02 15.12 3.23
C ALA A 114 -2.60 16.35 4.05
N ASP A 115 -3.53 17.28 4.30
CA ASP A 115 -3.27 18.50 5.06
C ASP A 115 -3.08 18.25 6.55
N GLU A 116 -3.80 17.28 7.13
CA GLU A 116 -3.57 16.80 8.49
C GLU A 116 -2.19 16.15 8.65
N ILE A 117 -1.78 15.29 7.69
CA ILE A 117 -0.44 14.68 7.72
C ILE A 117 0.64 15.76 7.61
N LEU A 118 0.45 16.73 6.71
CA LEU A 118 1.42 17.81 6.49
C LEU A 118 1.43 18.84 7.64
N GLY A 119 0.37 18.91 8.45
CA GLY A 119 0.22 19.88 9.54
C GLY A 119 -0.03 21.30 9.03
N VAL A 120 -0.78 21.43 7.93
CA VAL A 120 -1.11 22.72 7.30
C VAL A 120 -2.58 23.11 7.51
N THR A 121 -3.27 22.44 8.44
CA THR A 121 -4.66 22.75 8.79
C THR A 121 -4.71 23.98 9.73
N GLU A 122 -5.75 24.79 9.62
CA GLU A 122 -5.97 25.97 10.49
C GLU A 122 -6.02 25.59 11.99
N ALA A 123 -6.42 24.35 12.30
CA ALA A 123 -6.40 23.80 13.66
C ALA A 123 -4.99 23.50 14.20
N SER A 124 -3.93 23.58 13.38
CA SER A 124 -2.54 23.31 13.77
C SER A 124 -1.89 24.46 14.55
N GLY A 125 -2.66 25.48 14.96
CA GLY A 125 -2.21 26.57 15.80
C GLY A 125 -1.65 26.08 17.15
N SER A 126 -0.36 26.33 17.38
CA SER A 126 0.36 26.09 18.64
C SER A 126 0.68 24.64 19.05
N GLY A 127 0.94 23.72 18.11
CA GLY A 127 1.77 22.53 18.35
C GLY A 127 1.36 21.58 19.50
N THR A 128 0.17 21.74 20.07
CA THR A 128 -0.34 21.03 21.24
C THR A 128 -1.86 20.88 21.07
N GLY A 129 -2.40 19.68 21.37
CA GLY A 129 -3.82 19.36 21.23
C GLY A 129 -4.11 18.20 20.27
N GLU A 130 -5.40 17.89 20.12
CA GLU A 130 -5.89 16.70 19.38
C GLU A 130 -5.39 16.62 17.94
N ALA A 131 -5.25 17.76 17.25
CA ALA A 131 -4.74 17.82 15.89
C ALA A 131 -3.26 17.39 15.78
N ALA A 132 -2.43 17.78 16.76
CA ALA A 132 -1.03 17.39 16.81
C ALA A 132 -0.87 15.90 17.15
N GLU A 133 -1.70 15.38 18.05
CA GLU A 133 -1.75 13.95 18.38
C GLU A 133 -2.22 13.11 17.18
N LEU A 134 -3.24 13.57 16.45
CA LEU A 134 -3.68 12.94 15.22
C LEU A 134 -2.57 12.94 14.17
N GLN A 135 -1.91 14.07 13.93
CA GLN A 135 -0.78 14.14 13.01
C GLN A 135 0.33 13.16 13.39
N ALA A 136 0.69 13.07 14.68
CA ALA A 136 1.69 12.13 15.16
C ALA A 136 1.30 10.67 14.89
N ARG A 137 0.04 10.29 15.14
CA ARG A 137 -0.48 8.94 14.83
C ARG A 137 -0.46 8.65 13.33
N LEU A 138 -0.82 9.63 12.50
CA LEU A 138 -0.77 9.49 11.04
C LEU A 138 0.67 9.32 10.54
N LEU A 139 1.63 10.08 11.09
CA LEU A 139 3.05 9.96 10.74
C LEU A 139 3.64 8.63 11.24
N ASP A 140 3.21 8.09 12.38
CA ASP A 140 3.69 6.77 12.86
C ASP A 140 3.22 5.60 11.98
N ALA A 141 2.14 5.79 11.20
CA ALA A 141 1.63 4.80 10.27
C ALA A 141 2.54 4.56 9.04
N PHE A 142 3.56 5.40 8.84
CA PHE A 142 4.59 5.18 7.81
C PHE A 142 5.68 4.27 8.37
N ARG A 143 5.52 2.96 8.16
CA ARG A 143 6.32 1.93 8.84
C ARG A 143 7.24 1.13 7.92
N VAL A 144 7.18 1.32 6.60
CA VAL A 144 8.00 0.57 5.63
C VAL A 144 9.49 0.91 5.80
N ASP A 145 10.34 -0.12 5.85
CA ASP A 145 11.78 0.04 5.99
C ASP A 145 12.38 0.74 4.76
N PRO A 146 13.35 1.67 4.93
CA PRO A 146 14.05 2.31 3.81
C PRO A 146 14.66 1.32 2.80
N PHE A 147 15.11 0.15 3.26
CA PHE A 147 15.75 -0.88 2.44
C PHE A 147 14.75 -1.86 1.79
N GLN A 148 13.63 -1.35 1.29
CA GLN A 148 12.65 -2.15 0.53
C GLN A 148 12.96 -2.21 -0.99
N ALA A 149 12.02 -2.70 -1.80
CA ALA A 149 12.16 -2.78 -3.25
C ALA A 149 12.53 -1.44 -3.91
N GLY A 150 13.55 -1.46 -4.78
CA GLY A 150 14.22 -0.25 -5.29
C GLY A 150 13.35 0.75 -6.06
N ALA A 151 12.16 0.34 -6.53
CA ALA A 151 11.24 1.22 -7.24
C ALA A 151 10.37 2.11 -6.32
N GLY A 152 10.38 1.89 -5.00
CA GLY A 152 9.57 2.71 -4.09
C GLY A 152 8.10 2.29 -3.95
N VAL A 153 7.70 1.15 -4.53
CA VAL A 153 6.28 0.73 -4.60
C VAL A 153 5.68 0.60 -3.21
N SER A 154 6.37 -0.03 -2.26
CA SER A 154 5.84 -0.21 -0.89
C SER A 154 5.65 1.12 -0.17
N HIS A 155 6.55 2.09 -0.34
CA HIS A 155 6.37 3.44 0.22
C HIS A 155 5.21 4.20 -0.41
N ASN A 156 5.05 4.07 -1.74
CA ASN A 156 3.94 4.67 -2.46
C ASN A 156 2.60 4.09 -2.02
N MET A 157 2.53 2.77 -1.80
CA MET A 157 1.31 2.12 -1.30
C MET A 157 1.03 2.44 0.17
N ASN A 158 2.05 2.51 1.02
CA ASN A 158 1.87 3.01 2.40
C ASN A 158 1.27 4.42 2.42
N THR A 159 1.72 5.29 1.52
CA THR A 159 1.15 6.64 1.40
C THR A 159 -0.31 6.60 0.94
N ASN A 160 -0.63 5.77 -0.07
CA ASN A 160 -2.00 5.63 -0.56
C ASN A 160 -2.96 5.11 0.52
N GLU A 161 -2.57 4.06 1.24
CA GLU A 161 -3.42 3.42 2.26
C GLU A 161 -3.67 4.36 3.45
N VAL A 162 -2.64 5.08 3.94
CA VAL A 162 -2.80 6.05 5.04
C VAL A 162 -3.72 7.20 4.63
N LEU A 163 -3.55 7.75 3.43
CA LEU A 163 -4.42 8.82 2.92
C LEU A 163 -5.85 8.33 2.73
N ALA A 164 -6.04 7.13 2.17
CA ALA A 164 -7.35 6.58 1.91
C ALA A 164 -8.10 6.30 3.22
N ASN A 165 -7.46 5.66 4.19
CA ASN A 165 -8.09 5.38 5.49
C ASN A 165 -8.45 6.65 6.26
N ARG A 166 -7.61 7.69 6.22
CA ARG A 166 -7.98 8.96 6.85
C ARG A 166 -9.08 9.69 6.07
N ALA A 167 -9.06 9.64 4.73
CA ALA A 167 -10.14 10.18 3.92
C ALA A 167 -11.48 9.47 4.16
N ILE A 168 -11.48 8.14 4.39
CA ILE A 168 -12.67 7.37 4.75
C ILE A 168 -13.27 7.87 6.07
N GLU A 169 -12.45 8.09 7.10
CA GLU A 169 -12.92 8.68 8.37
C GLU A 169 -13.56 10.06 8.16
N LEU A 170 -12.89 10.95 7.41
CA LEU A 170 -13.39 12.29 7.09
C LEU A 170 -14.72 12.24 6.32
N LEU A 171 -14.89 11.29 5.41
CA LEU A 171 -16.15 11.08 4.70
C LEU A 171 -17.25 10.58 5.65
N GLY A 172 -16.90 9.66 6.57
CA GLY A 172 -17.81 9.16 7.60
C GLY A 172 -18.33 10.26 8.52
N GLU A 173 -17.47 11.20 8.91
CA GLU A 173 -17.83 12.41 9.68
C GLU A 173 -18.86 13.29 8.92
N LEU A 174 -18.87 13.24 7.59
CA LEU A 174 -19.82 13.93 6.72
C LEU A 174 -21.07 13.08 6.38
N GLY A 175 -21.20 11.88 6.96
CA GLY A 175 -22.30 10.96 6.69
C GLY A 175 -22.20 10.25 5.33
N VAL A 176 -21.00 10.16 4.76
CA VAL A 176 -20.72 9.50 3.48
C VAL A 176 -19.85 8.26 3.71
N GLY A 177 -20.32 7.09 3.26
CA GLY A 177 -19.59 5.83 3.46
C GLY A 177 -19.65 5.33 4.90
N SER A 178 -18.81 4.33 5.22
CA SER A 178 -18.83 3.69 6.55
C SER A 178 -18.04 4.45 7.62
N GLY A 179 -17.06 5.26 7.23
CA GLY A 179 -16.08 5.82 8.15
C GLY A 179 -15.10 4.79 8.73
N GLN A 180 -15.16 3.53 8.27
CA GLN A 180 -14.35 2.44 8.79
C GLN A 180 -13.11 2.20 7.93
N ARG A 181 -11.92 2.19 8.56
CA ARG A 181 -10.66 1.91 7.86
C ARG A 181 -10.68 0.54 7.21
N GLY A 182 -10.12 0.46 6.00
CA GLY A 182 -10.11 -0.72 5.14
C GLY A 182 -11.29 -0.83 4.18
N ASP A 183 -12.30 0.05 4.31
CA ASP A 183 -13.47 0.10 3.42
C ASP A 183 -13.21 1.04 2.22
N TYR A 184 -12.30 0.62 1.34
CA TYR A 184 -11.83 1.39 0.16
C TYR A 184 -12.83 1.42 -1.00
#